data_AF-A0A8C9Y946-F1
#
_entry.id   AF-A0A8C9Y946-F1
#
_cell.length_a   1.000
_cell.length_b   1.000
_cell.length_c   1.000
_cell.angle_alpha   90.00
_cell.angle_beta   90.00
_cell.angle_gamma   90.00
#
_symmetry.space_group_name_H-M   'P 1'
#
loop_
_entity.id
_entity.type
_entity.pdbx_description
1 polymer ?
#
loop_
_entity_poly.entity_id
_entity_poly.type
_entity_poly.pdbx_seq_one_letter_code
_entity_poly.pdbx_strand_id
1 'polypeptide(L)'
;MDDDARNIDAKLFEHEEPTGFDESKLLEDYLDRYCVHKQILMISLSEFIELFDSAQYEEAALLAARSPRGVLRNLDTMEMFKGVKAPPGSVPPVFLFFQALLITVPAGGELPAVLSLQLVHCFLQRGVMQLVTHAVSNNKLSFSEDLGDLLTEHAQKNPRVADVCLALATIVYEACGMDRKTALSMCRRGLIHSAANFMDHCEELTAEDCMWVLCLSPSLSLLQLLTAPQQGRAAILSVGVACSTLLSDPQQQQLSLQLLDSLAILQDSSSSVDLWTNVASLCSELNRADLSRAVLSVLLGQSGTSVLSPDLEGARLMEHVFF
;
A
#
# COMPACT_ATOMS: atom_id res chain seq x y z
N MET A 1 20.41 -71.91 -36.08
CA MET A 1 19.97 -71.31 -34.81
C MET A 1 19.32 -70.00 -35.20
N ASP A 2 18.37 -70.03 -36.13
CA ASP A 2 16.95 -70.48 -35.99
C ASP A 2 16.14 -69.20 -35.81
N ASP A 3 14.95 -69.01 -36.34
CA ASP A 3 14.12 -69.62 -37.37
C ASP A 3 12.99 -68.56 -37.58
N ASP A 4 12.18 -68.70 -38.62
CA ASP A 4 10.90 -68.02 -38.79
C ASP A 4 10.85 -66.50 -39.07
N ALA A 5 11.08 -66.20 -40.35
CA ALA A 5 10.29 -65.20 -41.04
C ALA A 5 8.92 -65.80 -41.46
N ARG A 6 7.84 -65.42 -40.76
CA ARG A 6 6.48 -65.17 -41.31
C ARG A 6 5.45 -64.98 -40.18
N ASN A 7 5.18 -63.74 -39.80
CA ASN A 7 3.80 -63.32 -39.52
C ASN A 7 3.68 -61.81 -39.74
N ILE A 8 3.01 -61.42 -40.82
CA ILE A 8 2.60 -60.03 -41.05
C ILE A 8 1.37 -59.85 -40.17
N ASP A 9 1.56 -59.38 -38.94
CA ASP A 9 0.44 -58.93 -38.13
C ASP A 9 0.11 -57.51 -38.58
N ALA A 10 -0.71 -57.42 -39.63
CA ALA A 10 -1.41 -56.20 -40.00
C ALA A 10 -2.50 -55.93 -38.95
N LYS A 11 -2.08 -55.52 -37.77
CA LYS A 11 -2.91 -54.80 -36.78
C LYS A 11 -2.23 -53.48 -36.43
N LEU A 12 -1.88 -52.73 -37.47
CA LEU A 12 -1.72 -51.28 -37.37
C LEU A 12 -3.12 -50.70 -37.15
N PHE A 13 -3.30 -50.06 -35.99
CA PHE A 13 -4.34 -49.07 -35.73
C PHE A 13 -5.78 -49.50 -36.07
N GLU A 14 -6.38 -50.30 -35.19
CA GLU A 14 -7.79 -50.04 -34.86
C GLU A 14 -7.83 -48.74 -34.07
N HIS A 15 -7.76 -47.61 -34.78
CA HIS A 15 -8.36 -46.38 -34.28
C HIS A 15 -9.86 -46.65 -34.23
N GLU A 16 -10.38 -47.00 -33.06
CA GLU A 16 -11.77 -46.65 -32.75
C GLU A 16 -11.86 -45.12 -32.86
N GLU A 17 -12.17 -44.62 -34.05
CA GLU A 17 -12.73 -43.29 -34.22
C GLU A 17 -13.96 -43.24 -33.32
N PRO A 18 -14.04 -42.32 -32.33
CA PRO A 18 -15.25 -42.16 -31.58
C PRO A 18 -16.34 -41.77 -32.57
N THR A 19 -17.33 -42.66 -32.66
CA THR A 19 -18.49 -42.57 -33.52
C THR A 19 -19.23 -41.27 -33.24
N GLY A 20 -19.33 -40.41 -34.25
CA GLY A 20 -20.32 -39.32 -34.32
C GLY A 20 -20.26 -38.30 -33.19
N PHE A 21 -19.18 -37.52 -33.12
CA PHE A 21 -19.24 -36.23 -32.42
C PHE A 21 -20.05 -35.26 -33.31
N ASP A 22 -21.34 -35.13 -33.03
CA ASP A 22 -22.29 -34.35 -33.84
C ASP A 22 -22.11 -32.85 -33.60
N GLU A 23 -21.16 -32.25 -34.32
CA GLU A 23 -20.84 -30.81 -34.25
C GLU A 23 -22.06 -29.92 -34.50
N SER A 24 -23.02 -30.37 -35.32
CA SER A 24 -24.26 -29.65 -35.59
C SER A 24 -25.14 -29.53 -34.34
N LYS A 25 -25.22 -30.60 -33.56
CA LYS A 25 -26.00 -30.65 -32.32
C LYS A 25 -25.37 -29.81 -31.22
N LEU A 26 -24.04 -29.79 -31.16
CA LEU A 26 -23.29 -28.89 -30.30
C LEU A 26 -23.58 -27.42 -30.67
N LEU A 27 -23.56 -27.08 -31.97
CA LEU A 27 -23.82 -25.72 -32.45
C LEU A 27 -25.26 -25.26 -32.15
N GLU A 28 -26.25 -26.13 -32.34
CA GLU A 28 -27.64 -25.87 -31.96
C GLU A 28 -27.77 -25.64 -30.45
N ASP A 29 -27.19 -26.51 -29.62
CA ASP A 29 -27.19 -26.34 -28.15
C ASP A 29 -26.48 -25.06 -27.70
N TYR A 30 -25.47 -24.59 -28.44
CA TYR A 30 -24.79 -23.32 -28.19
C TYR A 30 -25.66 -22.12 -28.58
N LEU A 31 -26.30 -22.18 -29.76
CA LEU A 31 -27.20 -21.13 -30.25
C LEU A 31 -28.45 -21.01 -29.37
N ASP A 32 -29.04 -22.12 -28.94
CA ASP A 32 -30.18 -22.11 -28.03
C ASP A 32 -29.81 -21.54 -26.66
N ARG A 33 -28.66 -21.95 -26.09
CA ARG A 33 -28.15 -21.33 -24.86
C ARG A 33 -27.87 -19.85 -25.02
N TYR A 34 -27.34 -19.42 -26.17
CA TYR A 34 -27.10 -18.02 -26.48
C TYR A 34 -28.41 -17.22 -26.60
N CYS A 35 -29.41 -17.76 -27.29
CA CYS A 35 -30.73 -17.14 -27.44
C CYS A 35 -31.45 -16.99 -26.11
N VAL A 36 -31.50 -18.06 -25.30
CA VAL A 36 -32.11 -18.02 -23.95
C VAL A 36 -31.37 -16.99 -23.08
N HIS A 37 -30.04 -16.98 -23.13
CA HIS A 37 -29.26 -16.02 -22.35
C HIS A 37 -29.52 -14.57 -22.77
N LYS A 38 -29.55 -14.31 -24.08
CA LYS A 38 -29.86 -12.98 -24.65
C LYS A 38 -31.28 -12.54 -24.30
N GLN A 39 -32.24 -13.46 -24.27
CA GLN A 39 -33.62 -13.18 -23.88
C GLN A 39 -33.72 -12.77 -22.40
N ILE A 40 -33.07 -13.52 -21.49
CA ILE A 40 -33.03 -13.20 -20.06
C ILE A 40 -32.42 -11.81 -19.81
N LEU A 41 -31.35 -11.50 -20.55
CA LEU A 41 -30.68 -10.19 -20.54
C LEU A 41 -31.63 -9.06 -20.95
N MET A 42 -32.38 -9.26 -22.03
CA MET A 42 -33.31 -8.27 -22.55
C MET A 42 -34.48 -8.02 -21.58
N ILE A 43 -35.01 -9.08 -20.98
CA ILE A 43 -36.09 -8.99 -19.97
C ILE A 43 -35.61 -8.22 -18.74
N SER A 44 -34.39 -8.49 -18.26
CA SER A 44 -33.82 -7.78 -17.11
C SER A 44 -33.68 -6.27 -17.37
N LEU A 45 -33.30 -5.89 -18.60
CA LEU A 45 -33.19 -4.49 -19.00
C LEU A 45 -34.56 -3.82 -19.12
N SER A 46 -35.56 -4.48 -19.72
CA SER A 46 -36.90 -3.91 -19.84
C SER A 46 -37.56 -3.71 -18.48
N GLU A 47 -37.49 -4.71 -17.59
CA GLU A 47 -38.03 -4.63 -16.24
C GLU A 47 -37.33 -3.54 -15.42
N PHE A 48 -36.00 -3.40 -15.57
CA PHE A 48 -35.25 -2.32 -14.94
C PHE A 48 -35.77 -0.94 -15.35
N ILE A 49 -35.94 -0.70 -16.65
CA ILE A 49 -36.39 0.59 -17.18
C ILE A 49 -37.82 0.89 -16.71
N GLU A 50 -38.72 -0.09 -16.72
CA GLU A 50 -40.09 0.08 -16.24
C GLU A 50 -40.16 0.50 -14.76
N LEU A 51 -39.36 -0.15 -13.90
CA LEU A 51 -39.26 0.23 -12.48
C LEU A 51 -38.65 1.63 -12.31
N PHE A 52 -37.63 1.95 -13.11
CA PHE A 52 -36.94 3.23 -13.04
C PHE A 52 -37.86 4.40 -13.46
N ASP A 53 -38.61 4.23 -14.55
CA ASP A 53 -39.60 5.21 -15.05
C ASP A 53 -40.77 5.37 -14.08
N SER A 54 -41.12 4.31 -13.36
CA SER A 54 -42.14 4.31 -12.30
C SER A 54 -41.65 4.91 -10.97
N ALA A 55 -40.41 5.42 -10.93
CA ALA A 55 -39.74 5.94 -9.73
C ALA A 55 -39.62 4.93 -8.57
N GLN A 56 -39.69 3.63 -8.86
CA GLN A 56 -39.48 2.53 -7.90
C GLN A 56 -37.99 2.21 -7.78
N TYR A 57 -37.24 3.16 -7.22
CA TYR A 57 -35.78 3.11 -7.24
C TYR A 57 -35.17 2.01 -6.35
N GLU A 58 -35.85 1.59 -5.29
CA GLU A 58 -35.37 0.53 -4.40
C GLU A 58 -35.45 -0.84 -5.10
N GLU A 59 -36.58 -1.12 -5.73
CA GLU A 59 -36.80 -2.32 -6.54
C GLU A 59 -35.89 -2.33 -7.76
N ALA A 60 -35.76 -1.20 -8.47
CA ALA A 60 -34.86 -1.06 -9.61
C ALA A 60 -33.40 -1.32 -9.20
N ALA A 61 -32.96 -0.81 -8.04
CA ALA A 61 -31.62 -1.04 -7.52
C ALA A 61 -31.37 -2.52 -7.22
N LEU A 62 -32.34 -3.19 -6.60
CA LEU A 62 -32.25 -4.60 -6.28
C LEU A 62 -32.23 -5.48 -7.53
N LEU A 63 -33.05 -5.16 -8.54
CA LEU A 63 -33.07 -5.85 -9.82
C LEU A 63 -31.74 -5.68 -10.56
N ALA A 64 -31.22 -4.45 -10.63
CA ALA A 64 -29.92 -4.18 -11.23
C ALA A 64 -28.79 -4.94 -10.53
N ALA A 65 -28.80 -4.96 -9.20
CA ALA A 65 -27.81 -5.66 -8.39
C ALA A 65 -27.91 -7.19 -8.53
N ARG A 66 -29.11 -7.76 -8.72
CA ARG A 66 -29.32 -9.20 -8.95
C ARG A 66 -29.18 -9.62 -10.42
N SER A 67 -28.89 -8.69 -11.31
CA SER A 67 -28.85 -8.97 -12.75
C SER A 67 -27.92 -10.14 -13.07
N PRO A 68 -28.36 -11.06 -13.95
CA PRO A 68 -27.58 -12.23 -14.32
C PRO A 68 -26.27 -11.80 -14.98
N ARG A 69 -25.16 -12.43 -14.60
CA ARG A 69 -23.79 -12.07 -15.01
C ARG A 69 -23.39 -10.62 -14.73
N GLY A 70 -24.14 -9.91 -13.88
CA GLY A 70 -23.85 -8.52 -13.51
C GLY A 70 -24.00 -7.52 -14.65
N VAL A 71 -24.87 -7.79 -15.62
CA VAL A 71 -25.07 -6.92 -16.81
C VAL A 71 -25.41 -5.48 -16.41
N LEU A 72 -26.20 -5.30 -15.36
CA LEU A 72 -26.60 -3.99 -14.83
C LEU A 72 -25.68 -3.53 -13.68
N ARG A 73 -24.64 -4.30 -13.34
CA ARG A 73 -23.61 -3.90 -12.36
C ARG A 73 -22.49 -3.15 -13.08
N ASN A 74 -22.85 -2.05 -13.73
CA ASN A 74 -21.95 -1.27 -14.57
C ASN A 74 -22.07 0.24 -14.28
N LEU A 75 -21.16 1.02 -14.87
CA LEU A 75 -21.08 2.46 -14.68
C LEU A 75 -22.31 3.19 -15.23
N ASP A 76 -22.84 2.76 -16.37
CA ASP A 76 -24.00 3.38 -17.02
C ASP A 76 -25.23 3.33 -16.11
N THR A 77 -25.46 2.17 -15.47
CA THR A 77 -26.55 1.98 -14.51
C THR A 77 -26.37 2.85 -13.28
N MET A 78 -25.14 2.97 -12.77
CA MET A 78 -24.82 3.86 -11.67
C MET A 78 -25.09 5.33 -12.03
N GLU A 79 -24.69 5.78 -13.22
CA GLU A 79 -24.92 7.16 -13.69
C GLU A 79 -26.42 7.46 -13.88
N MET A 80 -27.22 6.48 -14.31
CA MET A 80 -28.69 6.62 -14.32
C MET A 80 -29.21 6.94 -12.90
N PHE A 81 -28.84 6.15 -11.89
CA PHE A 81 -29.26 6.41 -10.51
C PHE A 81 -28.74 7.75 -9.95
N LYS A 82 -27.53 8.15 -10.35
CA LYS A 82 -26.90 9.41 -9.92
C LYS A 82 -27.55 10.64 -10.54
N GLY A 83 -28.10 10.51 -11.75
CA GLY A 83 -28.86 11.56 -12.43
C GLY A 83 -30.18 11.93 -11.74
N VAL A 84 -30.69 11.07 -10.87
CA VAL A 84 -31.96 11.31 -10.16
C VAL A 84 -31.75 12.25 -8.97
N LYS A 85 -32.41 13.41 -9.02
CA LYS A 85 -32.44 14.35 -7.89
C LYS A 85 -33.42 13.85 -6.83
N ALA A 86 -32.88 13.38 -5.71
CA ALA A 86 -33.68 12.95 -4.58
C ALA A 86 -34.30 14.16 -3.85
N PRO A 87 -35.55 14.06 -3.38
CA PRO A 87 -36.15 15.04 -2.48
C PRO A 87 -35.28 15.28 -1.23
N PRO A 88 -35.28 16.50 -0.67
CA PRO A 88 -34.52 16.79 0.54
C PRO A 88 -34.98 15.89 1.69
N GLY A 89 -34.04 15.17 2.30
CA GLY A 89 -34.28 14.26 3.42
C GLY A 89 -34.57 12.80 3.04
N SER A 90 -34.79 12.47 1.76
CA SER A 90 -34.82 11.08 1.33
C SER A 90 -33.40 10.55 1.06
N VAL A 91 -33.27 9.22 0.95
CA VAL A 91 -32.01 8.57 0.59
C VAL A 91 -31.84 8.65 -0.93
N PRO A 92 -30.76 9.26 -1.47
CA PRO A 92 -30.62 9.32 -2.92
C PRO A 92 -30.53 7.94 -3.58
N PRO A 93 -31.16 7.74 -4.75
CA PRO A 93 -31.24 6.45 -5.43
C PRO A 93 -29.90 5.76 -5.68
N VAL A 94 -28.86 6.52 -6.00
CA VAL A 94 -27.49 5.98 -6.18
C VAL A 94 -26.97 5.24 -4.94
N PHE A 95 -27.37 5.66 -3.74
CA PHE A 95 -26.98 4.97 -2.52
C PHE A 95 -27.76 3.68 -2.31
N LEU A 96 -29.04 3.63 -2.68
CA LEU A 96 -29.82 2.39 -2.68
C LEU A 96 -29.19 1.38 -3.65
N PHE A 97 -28.76 1.83 -4.82
CA PHE A 97 -28.02 1.01 -5.77
C PHE A 97 -26.73 0.43 -5.17
N PHE A 98 -25.89 1.25 -4.54
CA PHE A 98 -24.68 0.75 -3.88
C PHE A 98 -24.94 -0.20 -2.71
N GLN A 99 -25.99 0.05 -1.91
CA GLN A 99 -26.40 -0.88 -0.86
C GLN A 99 -26.85 -2.23 -1.45
N ALA A 100 -27.67 -2.20 -2.51
CA ALA A 100 -28.11 -3.41 -3.20
C ALA A 100 -26.93 -4.19 -3.80
N LEU A 101 -25.96 -3.51 -4.43
CA LEU A 101 -24.73 -4.14 -4.90
C LEU A 101 -23.99 -4.83 -3.75
N LEU A 102 -23.75 -4.15 -2.64
CA LEU A 102 -23.02 -4.71 -1.51
C LEU A 102 -23.69 -5.95 -0.90
N ILE A 103 -25.02 -5.97 -0.85
CA ILE A 103 -25.81 -7.08 -0.28
C ILE A 103 -25.84 -8.28 -1.24
N THR A 104 -25.94 -8.03 -2.54
CA THR A 104 -26.14 -9.08 -3.55
C THR A 104 -24.85 -9.70 -4.08
N VAL A 105 -23.70 -9.03 -3.91
CA VAL A 105 -22.40 -9.59 -4.27
C VAL A 105 -22.17 -10.88 -3.45
N PRO A 106 -22.00 -12.03 -4.14
CA PRO A 106 -21.82 -13.31 -3.48
C PRO A 106 -20.48 -13.36 -2.75
N ALA A 107 -20.34 -14.29 -1.80
CA ALA A 107 -19.06 -14.53 -1.15
C ALA A 107 -18.02 -14.96 -2.19
N GLY A 108 -16.87 -14.28 -2.23
CA GLY A 108 -15.82 -14.50 -3.23
C GLY A 108 -16.06 -13.80 -4.58
N GLY A 109 -17.13 -13.01 -4.72
CA GLY A 109 -17.33 -12.11 -5.84
C GLY A 109 -16.86 -10.69 -5.50
N GLU A 110 -16.36 -9.97 -6.51
CA GLU A 110 -15.93 -8.58 -6.37
C GLU A 110 -16.70 -7.66 -7.32
N LEU A 111 -16.89 -6.42 -6.87
CA LEU A 111 -17.38 -5.34 -7.73
C LEU A 111 -16.25 -4.79 -8.60
N PRO A 112 -16.52 -4.45 -9.87
CA PRO A 112 -15.55 -3.79 -10.74
C PRO A 112 -14.87 -2.59 -10.06
N ALA A 113 -13.57 -2.38 -10.30
CA ALA A 113 -12.76 -1.36 -9.64
C ALA A 113 -13.40 0.04 -9.64
N VAL A 114 -13.95 0.47 -10.78
CA VAL A 114 -14.61 1.77 -10.91
C VAL A 114 -15.83 1.89 -9.99
N LEU A 115 -16.66 0.84 -9.91
CA LEU A 115 -17.83 0.82 -9.03
C LEU A 115 -17.42 0.73 -7.56
N SER A 116 -16.38 -0.03 -7.25
CA SER A 116 -15.83 -0.14 -5.90
C SER A 116 -15.39 1.22 -5.36
N LEU A 117 -14.67 2.01 -6.17
CA LEU A 117 -14.23 3.34 -5.81
C LEU A 117 -15.41 4.30 -5.58
N GLN A 118 -16.39 4.31 -6.50
CA GLN A 118 -17.56 5.17 -6.39
C GLN A 118 -18.45 4.81 -5.19
N LEU A 119 -18.58 3.51 -4.90
CA LEU A 119 -19.31 3.00 -3.74
C LEU A 119 -18.67 3.49 -2.44
N VAL A 120 -17.36 3.32 -2.28
CA VAL A 120 -16.64 3.77 -1.08
C VAL A 120 -16.77 5.28 -0.94
N HIS A 121 -16.54 6.04 -2.01
CA HIS A 121 -16.71 7.48 -2.00
C HIS A 121 -18.12 7.92 -1.56
N CYS A 122 -19.17 7.27 -2.08
CA CYS A 122 -20.56 7.56 -1.71
C CYS A 122 -20.82 7.30 -0.22
N PHE A 123 -20.34 6.18 0.33
CA PHE A 123 -20.55 5.83 1.73
C PHE A 123 -19.75 6.71 2.69
N LEU A 124 -18.51 7.08 2.32
CA LEU A 124 -17.68 8.01 3.08
C LEU A 124 -18.31 9.40 3.14
N GLN A 125 -18.83 9.93 2.03
CA GLN A 125 -19.52 11.23 2.00
C GLN A 125 -20.74 11.29 2.92
N ARG A 126 -21.41 10.14 3.13
CA ARG A 126 -22.56 10.04 4.04
C ARG A 126 -22.19 9.63 5.47
N GLY A 127 -20.90 9.41 5.75
CA GLY A 127 -20.42 9.00 7.06
C GLY A 127 -20.83 7.57 7.46
N VAL A 128 -21.19 6.70 6.51
CA VAL A 128 -21.66 5.34 6.80
C VAL A 128 -20.48 4.35 6.80
N MET A 129 -19.57 4.53 7.75
CA MET A 129 -18.33 3.75 7.85
C MET A 129 -18.54 2.25 8.04
N GLN A 130 -19.67 1.84 8.62
CA GLN A 130 -19.99 0.42 8.85
C GLN A 130 -20.14 -0.35 7.53
N LEU A 131 -20.72 0.28 6.50
CA LEU A 131 -20.86 -0.34 5.19
C LEU A 131 -19.52 -0.44 4.46
N VAL A 132 -18.65 0.56 4.61
CA VAL A 132 -17.28 0.53 4.06
C VAL A 132 -16.47 -0.58 4.72
N THR A 133 -16.52 -0.68 6.05
CA THR A 133 -15.86 -1.74 6.82
C THR A 133 -16.33 -3.12 6.37
N HIS A 134 -17.65 -3.32 6.29
CA HIS A 134 -18.23 -4.57 5.80
C HIS A 134 -17.79 -4.89 4.36
N ALA A 135 -17.72 -3.90 3.48
CA ALA A 135 -17.33 -4.10 2.09
C ALA A 135 -15.87 -4.54 1.93
N VAL A 136 -14.96 -3.89 2.67
CA VAL A 136 -13.53 -4.21 2.66
C VAL A 136 -13.26 -5.54 3.37
N SER A 137 -13.79 -5.76 4.58
CA SER A 137 -13.52 -6.98 5.36
C SER A 137 -14.05 -8.27 4.71
N ASN A 138 -15.05 -8.17 3.83
CA ASN A 138 -15.59 -9.33 3.10
C ASN A 138 -15.03 -9.46 1.68
N ASN A 139 -13.98 -8.70 1.31
CA ASN A 139 -13.38 -8.71 -0.03
C ASN A 139 -14.43 -8.58 -1.16
N LYS A 140 -15.43 -7.71 -0.96
CA LYS A 140 -16.50 -7.49 -1.96
C LYS A 140 -16.14 -6.42 -3.00
N LEU A 141 -15.00 -5.77 -2.82
CA LEU A 141 -14.52 -4.66 -3.62
C LEU A 141 -13.25 -5.09 -4.32
N SER A 142 -13.10 -4.72 -5.59
CA SER A 142 -11.77 -4.77 -6.21
C SER A 142 -10.92 -3.64 -5.64
N PHE A 143 -9.88 -4.02 -4.91
CA PHE A 143 -8.95 -3.11 -4.26
C PHE A 143 -8.04 -2.42 -5.28
N SER A 144 -7.75 -1.14 -5.03
CA SER A 144 -6.85 -0.33 -5.85
C SER A 144 -6.12 0.69 -4.97
N GLU A 145 -5.00 1.21 -5.47
CA GLU A 145 -4.26 2.29 -4.82
C GLU A 145 -5.16 3.51 -4.55
N ASP A 146 -5.96 3.92 -5.54
CA ASP A 146 -6.92 5.03 -5.43
C ASP A 146 -7.92 4.84 -4.29
N LEU A 147 -8.35 3.59 -4.05
CA LEU A 147 -9.31 3.28 -2.99
C LEU A 147 -8.67 3.40 -1.60
N GLY A 148 -7.41 3.00 -1.46
CA GLY A 148 -6.62 3.21 -0.24
C GLY A 148 -6.35 4.70 0.01
N ASP A 149 -6.04 5.45 -1.04
CA ASP A 149 -5.80 6.89 -0.97
C ASP A 149 -7.05 7.66 -0.53
N LEU A 150 -8.22 7.28 -1.06
CA LEU A 150 -9.51 7.84 -0.67
C LEU A 150 -9.81 7.63 0.82
N LEU A 151 -9.53 6.42 1.35
CA LEU A 151 -9.70 6.12 2.79
C LEU A 151 -8.74 6.95 3.64
N THR A 152 -7.49 7.09 3.20
CA THR A 152 -6.46 7.88 3.87
C THR A 152 -6.81 9.37 3.91
N GLU A 153 -7.29 9.92 2.79
CA GLU A 153 -7.75 11.32 2.72
C GLU A 153 -8.96 11.54 3.64
N HIS A 154 -9.91 10.60 3.67
CA HIS A 154 -11.05 10.70 4.56
C HIS A 154 -10.64 10.66 6.04
N ALA A 155 -9.65 9.84 6.40
CA ALA A 155 -9.09 9.78 7.75
C ALA A 155 -8.52 11.14 8.19
N GLN A 156 -7.79 11.83 7.31
CA GLN A 156 -7.22 13.15 7.59
C GLN A 156 -8.30 14.21 7.84
N LYS A 157 -9.40 14.15 7.08
CA LYS A 157 -10.53 15.08 7.21
C LYS A 157 -11.41 14.78 8.43
N ASN A 158 -11.42 13.53 8.92
CA ASN A 158 -12.35 13.07 9.95
C ASN A 158 -11.63 12.32 11.09
N PRO A 159 -11.06 13.03 12.09
CA PRO A 159 -10.29 12.43 13.18
C PRO A 159 -11.03 11.35 13.98
N ARG A 160 -12.36 11.42 14.07
CA ARG A 160 -13.18 10.46 14.84
C ARG A 160 -13.19 9.05 14.26
N VAL A 161 -13.02 8.92 12.95
CA VAL A 161 -13.02 7.65 12.23
C VAL A 161 -11.66 7.34 11.62
N ALA A 162 -10.64 8.16 11.91
CA ALA A 162 -9.33 8.09 11.28
C ALA A 162 -8.66 6.74 11.48
N ASP A 163 -8.71 6.17 12.68
CA ASP A 163 -8.11 4.85 12.95
C ASP A 163 -8.75 3.74 12.11
N VAL A 164 -10.09 3.70 12.05
CA VAL A 164 -10.82 2.72 11.24
C VAL A 164 -10.50 2.92 9.75
N CYS A 165 -10.54 4.16 9.25
CA CYS A 165 -10.22 4.45 7.85
C CYS A 165 -8.80 4.05 7.49
N LEU A 166 -7.81 4.35 8.34
CA LEU A 166 -6.43 3.97 8.12
C LEU A 166 -6.25 2.46 8.21
N ALA A 167 -6.94 1.76 9.11
CA ALA A 167 -6.89 0.31 9.19
C ALA A 167 -7.43 -0.36 7.92
N LEU A 168 -8.53 0.16 7.37
CA LEU A 168 -9.06 -0.29 6.09
C LEU A 168 -8.10 0.05 4.93
N ALA A 169 -7.48 1.23 4.96
CA ALA A 169 -6.48 1.61 3.97
C ALA A 169 -5.25 0.67 4.01
N THR A 170 -4.78 0.27 5.19
CA THR A 170 -3.70 -0.72 5.34
C THR A 170 -4.07 -2.03 4.63
N ILE A 171 -5.27 -2.58 4.86
CA ILE A 171 -5.74 -3.81 4.21
C ILE A 171 -5.74 -3.68 2.68
N VAL A 172 -6.21 -2.52 2.18
CA VAL A 172 -6.29 -2.25 0.74
C VAL A 172 -4.90 -2.14 0.13
N TYR A 173 -3.98 -1.40 0.75
CA TYR A 173 -2.61 -1.26 0.27
C TYR A 173 -1.84 -2.59 0.30
N GLU A 174 -2.00 -3.38 1.37
CA GLU A 174 -1.41 -4.72 1.47
C GLU A 174 -1.88 -5.63 0.33
N ALA A 175 -3.19 -5.65 0.06
CA ALA A 175 -3.75 -6.46 -1.01
C ALA A 175 -3.31 -5.99 -2.42
N CYS A 176 -2.96 -4.71 -2.58
CA CYS A 176 -2.45 -4.16 -3.83
C CYS A 176 -0.91 -4.21 -3.97
N GLY A 177 -0.17 -4.70 -2.97
CA GLY A 177 1.31 -4.68 -2.99
C GLY A 177 1.90 -3.27 -2.88
N MET A 178 1.20 -2.34 -2.23
CA MET A 178 1.62 -0.94 -2.08
C MET A 178 2.43 -0.74 -0.79
N ASP A 179 3.59 -1.39 -0.69
CA ASP A 179 4.34 -1.55 0.58
C ASP A 179 4.70 -0.22 1.26
N ARG A 180 5.14 0.78 0.49
CA ARG A 180 5.46 2.12 1.03
C ARG A 180 4.26 2.78 1.71
N LYS A 181 3.07 2.61 1.12
CA LYS A 181 1.82 3.19 1.63
C LYS A 181 1.25 2.35 2.78
N THR A 182 1.44 1.03 2.75
CA THR A 182 1.18 0.14 3.88
C THR A 182 1.96 0.58 5.11
N ALA A 183 3.28 0.70 5.01
CA ALA A 183 4.14 1.14 6.11
C ALA A 183 3.75 2.53 6.64
N LEU A 184 3.49 3.49 5.75
CA LEU A 184 3.02 4.83 6.14
C LEU A 184 1.68 4.78 6.86
N SER A 185 0.73 3.95 6.40
CA SER A 185 -0.58 3.81 7.04
C SER A 185 -0.46 3.22 8.45
N MET A 186 0.42 2.24 8.66
CA MET A 186 0.71 1.67 9.97
C MET A 186 1.32 2.73 10.90
N CYS A 187 2.27 3.53 10.41
CA CYS A 187 2.88 4.60 11.20
C CYS A 187 1.84 5.65 11.65
N ARG A 188 0.93 6.05 10.75
CA ARG A 188 -0.16 7.00 11.06
C ARG A 188 -1.16 6.48 12.08
N ARG A 189 -1.26 5.15 12.23
CA ARG A 189 -2.07 4.48 13.27
C ARG A 189 -1.33 4.33 14.60
N GLY A 190 -0.06 4.75 14.68
CA GLY A 190 0.79 4.57 15.85
C GLY A 190 1.38 3.16 15.97
N LEU A 191 1.26 2.32 14.95
CA LEU A 191 1.82 0.95 14.92
C LEU A 191 3.30 0.97 14.50
N ILE A 192 4.11 1.78 15.18
CA ILE A 192 5.49 2.08 14.79
C ILE A 192 6.38 0.82 14.73
N HIS A 193 6.28 -0.05 15.73
CA HIS A 193 7.09 -1.28 15.78
C HIS A 193 6.67 -2.27 14.69
N SER A 194 5.37 -2.41 14.45
CA SER A 194 4.84 -3.26 13.38
C SER A 194 5.27 -2.74 12.01
N ALA A 195 5.23 -1.42 11.81
CA ALA A 195 5.70 -0.78 10.59
C ALA A 195 7.21 -1.02 10.35
N ALA A 196 8.04 -0.82 11.38
CA ALA A 196 9.47 -1.07 11.30
C ALA A 196 9.78 -2.54 10.97
N ASN A 197 9.09 -3.47 11.64
CA ASN A 197 9.24 -4.90 11.38
C ASN A 197 8.80 -5.27 9.95
N PHE A 198 7.71 -4.69 9.47
CA PHE A 198 7.23 -4.88 8.10
C PHE A 198 8.27 -4.38 7.08
N MET A 199 8.82 -3.17 7.28
CA MET A 199 9.84 -2.60 6.40
C MET A 199 11.14 -3.41 6.40
N ASP A 200 11.55 -3.99 7.52
CA ASP A 200 12.75 -4.85 7.59
C ASP A 200 12.59 -6.15 6.77
N HIS A 201 11.38 -6.71 6.71
CA HIS A 201 11.11 -7.99 6.06
C HIS A 201 10.63 -7.87 4.62
N CYS A 202 10.39 -6.66 4.12
CA CYS A 202 9.91 -6.42 2.76
C CYS A 202 11.09 -6.25 1.80
N GLU A 203 11.22 -7.16 0.83
CA GLU A 203 12.32 -7.12 -0.15
C GLU A 203 12.17 -6.00 -1.19
N GLU A 204 10.94 -5.53 -1.43
CA GLU A 204 10.63 -4.48 -2.41
C GLU A 204 10.92 -3.06 -1.89
N LEU A 205 11.05 -2.88 -0.55
CA LEU A 205 11.26 -1.57 0.05
C LEU A 205 12.74 -1.19 0.09
N THR A 206 13.04 0.00 -0.41
CA THR A 206 14.38 0.56 -0.37
C THR A 206 14.60 1.45 0.86
N ALA A 207 15.85 1.78 1.15
CA ALA A 207 16.19 2.80 2.15
C ALA A 207 15.57 4.17 1.82
N GLU A 208 15.42 4.52 0.55
CA GLU A 208 14.75 5.76 0.13
C GLU A 208 13.25 5.74 0.47
N ASP A 209 12.58 4.61 0.27
CA ASP A 209 11.17 4.45 0.66
C ASP A 209 10.98 4.54 2.17
N CYS A 210 11.88 3.92 2.95
CA CYS A 210 11.86 3.99 4.40
C CYS A 210 12.09 5.42 4.90
N MET A 211 13.00 6.16 4.24
CA MET A 211 13.22 7.58 4.51
C MET A 211 11.97 8.41 4.17
N TRP A 212 11.32 8.12 3.05
CA TRP A 212 10.06 8.78 2.66
C TRP A 212 8.95 8.56 3.69
N VAL A 213 8.79 7.33 4.21
CA VAL A 213 7.83 7.02 5.29
C VAL A 213 8.17 7.82 6.55
N LEU A 214 9.45 7.86 6.94
CA LEU A 214 9.89 8.61 8.11
C LEU A 214 9.62 10.11 7.97
N CYS A 215 9.89 10.70 6.80
CA CYS A 215 9.62 12.11 6.53
C CYS A 215 8.12 12.44 6.60
N LEU A 216 7.24 11.52 6.20
CA LEU A 216 5.78 11.73 6.25
C LEU A 216 5.14 11.33 7.58
N SER A 217 5.86 10.59 8.43
CA SER A 217 5.43 10.22 9.78
C SER A 217 6.58 10.32 10.78
N PRO A 218 7.06 11.54 11.07
CA PRO A 218 8.24 11.73 11.91
C PRO A 218 7.98 11.20 13.33
N SER A 219 8.77 10.21 13.73
CA SER A 219 8.75 9.61 15.07
C SER A 219 10.16 9.23 15.49
N LEU A 220 10.56 9.63 16.70
CA LEU A 220 11.86 9.26 17.26
C LEU A 220 11.98 7.73 17.36
N SER A 221 10.92 7.05 17.78
CA SER A 221 10.89 5.59 17.86
C SER A 221 11.04 4.94 16.49
N LEU A 222 10.41 5.50 15.45
CA LEU A 222 10.56 4.99 14.09
C LEU A 222 11.99 5.17 13.59
N LEU A 223 12.53 6.37 13.74
CA LEU A 223 13.91 6.68 13.36
C LEU A 223 14.91 5.76 14.07
N GLN A 224 14.75 5.53 15.37
CA GLN A 224 15.60 4.62 16.14
C GLN A 224 15.50 3.17 15.63
N LEU A 225 14.30 2.68 15.33
CA LEU A 225 14.11 1.31 14.85
C LEU A 225 14.71 1.10 13.44
N LEU A 226 14.64 2.11 12.57
CA LEU A 226 15.18 2.05 11.21
C LEU A 226 16.71 2.21 11.16
N THR A 227 17.29 2.91 12.14
CA THR A 227 18.74 3.17 12.20
C THR A 227 19.51 2.23 13.13
N ALA A 228 18.82 1.46 13.97
CA ALA A 228 19.42 0.44 14.81
C ALA A 228 19.48 -0.93 14.09
N PRO A 229 20.58 -1.68 14.22
CA PRO A 229 20.63 -3.05 13.71
C PRO A 229 19.64 -3.95 14.46
N GLN A 230 18.83 -4.71 13.73
CA GLN A 230 17.83 -5.63 14.29
C GLN A 230 18.30 -7.08 14.10
N GLN A 231 18.38 -7.86 15.19
CA GLN A 231 18.58 -9.32 15.20
C GLN A 231 19.47 -9.92 14.08
N GLY A 232 20.67 -9.35 13.87
CA GLY A 232 21.64 -9.87 12.90
C GLY A 232 21.50 -9.33 11.47
N ARG A 233 20.54 -8.44 11.20
CA ARG A 233 20.45 -7.64 9.98
C ARG A 233 21.06 -6.25 10.21
N ALA A 234 21.62 -5.70 9.13
CA ALA A 234 22.11 -4.33 9.12
C ALA A 234 20.93 -3.36 9.30
N ALA A 235 21.20 -2.17 9.83
CA ALA A 235 20.21 -1.10 9.87
C ALA A 235 19.71 -0.78 8.45
N ILE A 236 18.42 -0.50 8.32
CA ILE A 236 17.78 -0.16 7.04
C ILE A 236 18.26 1.23 6.58
N LEU A 237 18.35 2.17 7.53
CA LEU A 237 18.79 3.53 7.29
C LEU A 237 20.15 3.78 7.93
N SER A 238 21.02 4.46 7.18
CA SER A 238 22.21 5.11 7.72
C SER A 238 21.80 6.25 8.66
N VAL A 239 22.44 6.33 9.83
CA VAL A 239 22.23 7.41 10.81
C VAL A 239 22.63 8.75 10.19
N GLY A 240 23.77 8.79 9.49
CA GLY A 240 24.27 10.00 8.84
C GLY A 240 23.32 10.52 7.75
N VAL A 241 22.83 9.65 6.86
CA VAL A 241 21.87 10.01 5.81
C VAL A 241 20.55 10.49 6.40
N ALA A 242 20.01 9.77 7.39
CA ALA A 242 18.77 10.16 8.06
C ALA A 242 18.92 11.52 8.75
N CYS A 243 19.99 11.74 9.51
CA CYS A 243 20.23 13.02 10.18
C CYS A 243 20.44 14.17 9.20
N SER A 244 21.25 13.97 8.15
CA SER A 244 21.47 15.00 7.14
C SER A 244 20.16 15.43 6.46
N THR A 245 19.31 14.47 6.13
CA THR A 245 18.02 14.75 5.46
C THR A 245 17.05 15.48 6.40
N LEU A 246 16.91 15.01 7.64
CA LEU A 246 16.00 15.61 8.62
C LEU A 246 16.47 16.98 9.12
N LEU A 247 17.77 17.21 9.26
CA LEU A 247 18.32 18.52 9.66
C LEU A 247 18.14 19.58 8.57
N SER A 248 18.07 19.16 7.30
CA SER A 248 17.84 20.05 6.17
C SER A 248 16.38 20.56 6.13
N ASP A 249 15.43 19.87 6.77
CA ASP A 249 14.03 20.31 6.89
C ASP A 249 13.78 21.01 8.24
N PRO A 250 13.46 22.32 8.27
CA PRO A 250 13.19 23.07 9.49
C PRO A 250 12.12 22.45 10.40
N GLN A 251 11.13 21.73 9.84
CA GLN A 251 10.06 21.10 10.64
C GLN A 251 10.54 19.84 11.37
N GLN A 252 11.64 19.23 10.91
CA GLN A 252 12.09 17.90 11.35
C GLN A 252 13.42 17.92 12.10
N GLN A 253 14.09 19.09 12.14
CA GLN A 253 15.36 19.31 12.85
C GLN A 253 15.33 18.80 14.29
N GLN A 254 14.28 19.09 15.06
CA GLN A 254 14.20 18.70 16.47
C GLN A 254 14.27 17.18 16.67
N LEU A 255 13.67 16.41 15.76
CA LEU A 255 13.65 14.96 15.82
C LEU A 255 15.05 14.38 15.54
N SER A 256 15.78 14.96 14.57
CA SER A 256 17.17 14.56 14.31
C SER A 256 18.09 14.92 15.48
N LEU A 257 17.93 16.11 16.06
CA LEU A 257 18.71 16.53 17.23
C LEU A 257 18.49 15.60 18.42
N GLN A 258 17.25 15.16 18.66
CA GLN A 258 16.94 14.16 19.69
C GLN A 258 17.62 12.81 19.44
N LEU A 259 17.72 12.37 18.19
CA LEU A 259 18.47 11.15 17.86
C LEU A 259 19.98 11.35 18.11
N LEU A 260 20.54 12.48 17.67
CA LEU A 260 21.96 12.79 17.88
C LEU A 260 22.31 12.90 19.37
N ASP A 261 21.41 13.46 20.18
CA ASP A 261 21.51 13.49 21.64
C ASP A 261 21.51 12.08 22.26
N SER A 262 20.86 11.10 21.61
CA SER A 262 20.86 9.70 22.06
C SER A 262 22.13 8.91 21.69
N LEU A 263 23.13 9.54 21.05
CA LEU A 263 24.48 9.01 20.78
C LEU A 263 24.54 7.64 20.08
N ALA A 264 23.56 7.31 19.22
CA ALA A 264 23.66 6.19 18.28
C ALA A 264 24.76 6.38 17.21
N ILE A 265 25.43 7.54 17.21
CA ILE A 265 26.57 7.92 16.36
C ILE A 265 27.70 6.86 16.39
N LEU A 266 27.81 6.09 17.46
CA LEU A 266 28.91 5.14 17.70
C LEU A 266 28.82 3.82 16.91
N GLN A 267 27.77 3.56 16.13
CA GLN A 267 27.60 2.28 15.43
C GLN A 267 27.45 2.36 13.91
N ASP A 268 27.36 3.56 13.33
CA ASP A 268 27.14 3.71 11.89
C ASP A 268 28.45 3.68 11.09
N SER A 269 28.85 2.48 10.65
CA SER A 269 29.99 2.28 9.75
C SER A 269 29.66 2.51 8.27
N SER A 270 28.41 2.84 7.93
CA SER A 270 27.94 2.95 6.54
C SER A 270 28.02 4.37 5.97
N SER A 271 28.06 5.38 6.84
CA SER A 271 28.10 6.79 6.47
C SER A 271 29.51 7.28 6.12
N SER A 272 29.63 8.11 5.07
CA SER A 272 30.90 8.75 4.72
C SER A 272 31.29 9.86 5.70
N VAL A 273 32.59 10.16 5.77
CA VAL A 273 33.11 11.28 6.57
C VAL A 273 32.48 12.61 6.11
N ASP A 274 32.27 12.79 4.80
CA ASP A 274 31.65 14.00 4.22
C ASP A 274 30.18 14.20 4.66
N LEU A 275 29.43 13.10 4.84
CA LEU A 275 28.07 13.19 5.37
C LEU A 275 28.06 13.65 6.83
N TRP A 276 28.97 13.12 7.63
CA TRP A 276 29.07 13.49 9.04
C TRP A 276 29.63 14.90 9.24
N THR A 277 30.53 15.39 8.38
CA THR A 277 30.95 16.79 8.41
C THR A 277 29.81 17.72 8.06
N ASN A 278 28.94 17.35 7.11
CA ASN A 278 27.72 18.10 6.81
C ASN A 278 26.72 18.11 7.98
N VAL A 279 26.51 16.96 8.63
CA VAL A 279 25.68 16.88 9.86
C VAL A 279 26.26 17.79 10.96
N ALA A 280 27.59 17.81 11.14
CA ALA A 280 28.24 18.66 12.12
C ALA A 280 28.12 20.16 11.78
N SER A 281 28.20 20.55 10.50
CA SER A 281 27.98 21.95 10.09
C SER A 281 26.54 22.38 10.33
N LEU A 282 25.56 21.55 9.95
CA LEU A 282 24.13 21.81 10.21
C LEU A 282 23.84 21.95 11.71
N CYS A 283 24.43 21.12 12.57
CA CYS A 283 24.31 21.27 14.03
C CYS A 283 24.86 22.61 14.53
N SER A 284 25.98 23.07 13.96
CA SER A 284 26.58 24.37 14.33
C SER A 284 25.69 25.54 13.91
N GLU A 285 25.09 25.48 12.71
CA GLU A 285 24.15 26.49 12.22
C GLU A 285 22.89 26.58 13.09
N LEU A 286 22.47 25.44 13.67
CA LEU A 286 21.33 25.35 14.59
C LEU A 286 21.66 25.71 16.05
N ASN A 287 22.79 26.38 16.31
CA ASN A 287 23.29 26.73 17.64
C ASN A 287 23.55 25.52 18.57
N ARG A 288 23.68 24.30 18.03
CA ARG A 288 24.07 23.09 18.75
C ARG A 288 25.55 22.76 18.52
N ALA A 289 26.40 23.71 18.92
CA ALA A 289 27.87 23.58 18.81
C ALA A 289 28.44 22.45 19.70
N ASP A 290 27.69 22.04 20.73
CA ASP A 290 27.96 20.85 21.54
C ASP A 290 27.87 19.57 20.71
N LEU A 291 26.79 19.38 19.95
CA LEU A 291 26.61 18.23 19.07
C LEU A 291 27.57 18.24 17.89
N SER A 292 27.80 19.41 17.30
CA SER A 292 28.80 19.57 16.23
C SER A 292 30.19 19.08 16.68
N ARG A 293 30.64 19.52 17.86
CA ARG A 293 31.91 19.06 18.45
C ARG A 293 31.90 17.57 18.78
N ALA A 294 30.79 17.04 19.29
CA ALA A 294 30.66 15.62 19.59
C ALA A 294 30.81 14.76 18.32
N VAL A 295 30.09 15.09 17.25
CA VAL A 295 30.19 14.40 15.95
C VAL A 295 31.61 14.46 15.40
N LEU A 296 32.22 15.65 15.35
CA LEU A 296 33.59 15.82 14.86
C LEU A 296 34.62 15.05 15.69
N SER A 297 34.45 15.00 17.02
CA SER A 297 35.36 14.25 17.90
C SER A 297 35.33 12.74 17.62
N VAL A 298 34.16 12.19 17.28
CA VAL A 298 34.01 10.78 16.91
C VAL A 298 34.70 10.50 15.56
N LEU A 299 34.52 11.38 14.57
CA LEU A 299 35.20 11.26 13.28
C LEU A 299 36.73 11.26 13.41
N LEU A 300 37.27 12.17 14.23
CA LEU A 300 38.71 12.27 14.49
C LEU A 300 39.25 11.04 15.23
N GLY A 301 38.45 10.47 16.14
CA GLY A 301 38.77 9.22 16.83
C GLY A 301 38.78 8.00 15.90
N GLN A 302 37.89 7.97 14.91
CA GLN A 302 37.83 6.91 13.89
C GLN A 302 38.96 7.02 12.85
N SER A 303 39.41 8.23 12.53
CA SER A 303 40.52 8.49 11.58
C SER A 303 41.92 8.33 12.18
N GLY A 304 42.05 7.88 13.44
CA GLY A 304 43.33 7.59 14.09
C GLY A 304 44.25 8.80 14.28
N THR A 305 43.74 10.02 14.10
CA THR A 305 44.53 11.24 14.17
C THR A 305 44.42 11.81 15.57
N SER A 306 45.24 11.28 16.48
CA SER A 306 45.61 11.95 17.73
C SER A 306 46.15 13.34 17.39
N VAL A 307 45.30 14.36 17.52
CA VAL A 307 45.79 15.75 17.61
C VAL A 307 46.49 15.85 18.96
N LEU A 308 47.81 15.68 18.95
CA LEU A 308 48.65 16.13 20.05
C LEU A 308 48.39 17.63 20.20
N SER A 309 47.85 18.03 21.34
CA SER A 309 47.97 19.41 21.80
C SER A 309 49.45 19.80 21.74
N PRO A 310 49.81 21.04 21.37
CA PRO A 310 51.17 21.49 21.51
C PRO A 310 51.44 21.67 23.01
N ASP A 311 51.90 20.60 23.65
CA ASP A 311 52.38 20.68 25.02
C ASP A 311 53.60 21.61 25.03
N LEU A 312 53.52 22.60 25.91
CA LEU A 312 54.46 23.70 26.09
C LEU A 312 55.82 23.24 26.68
N GLU A 313 56.17 21.96 26.54
CA GLU A 313 57.31 21.31 27.21
C GLU A 313 58.51 21.05 26.28
N GLY A 314 58.42 21.43 25.00
CA GLY A 314 59.54 21.36 24.04
C GLY A 314 60.55 22.51 24.12
N ALA A 315 60.33 23.53 24.97
CA ALA A 315 61.11 24.77 24.96
C ALA A 315 62.27 24.84 25.99
N ARG A 316 62.71 23.71 26.57
CA ARG A 316 63.77 23.71 27.61
C ARG A 316 64.91 22.71 27.42
N LEU A 317 65.24 22.33 26.19
CA LEU A 317 66.39 21.45 25.91
C LEU A 317 67.29 21.98 24.78
N MET A 318 67.71 23.24 24.87
CA MET A 318 68.86 23.76 24.12
C MET A 318 69.66 24.77 24.94
N GLU A 319 70.27 24.32 26.03
CA GLU A 319 71.47 24.98 26.54
C GLU A 319 72.30 23.93 27.30
N HIS A 320 73.62 23.99 27.12
CA HIS A 320 74.67 23.15 27.70
C HIS A 320 75.13 21.92 26.91
N VAL A 321 75.91 22.15 25.85
CA VAL A 321 77.26 21.55 25.73
C VAL A 321 78.17 22.51 24.96
N PHE A 322 78.96 23.30 25.68
CA PHE A 322 80.25 23.83 25.22
C PHE A 322 81.18 23.84 26.43
N PHE A 323 82.12 22.89 26.47
CA PHE A 323 83.48 23.04 26.99
C PHE A 323 84.30 21.82 26.54
#